data_AF-A0A1C6AJT3-F1
#
_entry.id   AF-A0A1C6AJT3-F1
#
_cell.length_a   1.000
_cell.length_b   1.000
_cell.length_c   1.000
_cell.angle_alpha   90.00
_cell.angle_beta   90.00
_cell.angle_gamma   90.00
#
_symmetry.space_group_name_H-M   'P 1'
#
loop_
_entity.id
_entity.type
_entity.pdbx_description
1 polymer ?
#
loop_
_entity_poly.entity_id
_entity_poly.type
_entity_poly.pdbx_seq_one_letter_code
_entity_poly.pdbx_strand_id
1 'polypeptide(L)'
;MTIGKNAFANCTKLKKVTVNGNKLKTIGKNAFSGDKKLKTINMKKVKFLKTVGKSAFKGISKKVTVKVPGAKKAAYKRLFKKGGIAANRIK
;
A
#
# COMPACT_ATOMS: atom_id res chain seq x y z
N MET A 1 14.06 4.35 -2.27
CA MET A 1 12.93 4.41 -3.22
C MET A 1 11.68 4.77 -2.45
N THR A 2 10.92 5.71 -2.99
CA THR A 2 9.72 6.28 -2.37
C THR A 2 8.60 6.34 -3.41
N ILE A 3 7.40 5.95 -3.03
CA ILE A 3 6.19 6.32 -3.78
C ILE A 3 5.76 7.68 -3.23
N GLY A 4 5.79 8.69 -4.09
CA GLY A 4 5.60 10.09 -3.69
C GLY A 4 4.23 10.41 -3.11
N LYS A 5 4.10 11.61 -2.54
CA LYS A 5 2.81 12.19 -2.15
C LYS A 5 1.91 12.26 -3.39
N ASN A 6 0.65 11.82 -3.27
CA ASN A 6 -0.34 11.80 -4.36
C ASN A 6 0.07 11.06 -5.65
N ALA A 7 1.13 10.23 -5.66
CA ALA A 7 1.73 9.69 -6.89
C ALA A 7 0.75 8.95 -7.82
N PHE A 8 -0.24 8.25 -7.25
CA PHE A 8 -1.31 7.56 -7.95
C PHE A 8 -2.68 8.01 -7.44
N ALA A 9 -2.81 9.23 -6.92
CA ALA A 9 -4.09 9.69 -6.40
C ALA A 9 -5.14 9.79 -7.53
N ASN A 10 -6.36 9.32 -7.24
CA ASN A 10 -7.52 9.32 -8.13
C ASN A 10 -7.33 8.52 -9.42
N CYS A 11 -6.44 7.53 -9.44
CA CYS A 11 -6.35 6.56 -10.53
C CYS A 11 -7.53 5.59 -10.45
N THR A 12 -8.74 6.06 -10.77
CA THR A 12 -10.00 5.32 -10.59
C THR A 12 -10.09 4.01 -11.39
N LYS A 13 -9.27 3.86 -12.43
CA LYS A 13 -9.15 2.64 -13.25
C LYS A 13 -8.07 1.67 -12.77
N LEU A 14 -7.20 2.06 -11.83
CA LEU A 14 -6.10 1.23 -11.33
C LEU A 14 -6.65 0.01 -10.57
N LYS A 15 -6.32 -1.20 -11.03
CA LYS A 15 -6.80 -2.46 -10.45
C LYS A 15 -5.74 -3.18 -9.60
N LYS A 16 -4.48 -3.08 -9.98
CA LYS A 16 -3.37 -3.85 -9.40
C LYS A 16 -2.10 -3.02 -9.38
N VAL A 17 -1.37 -3.10 -8.27
CA VAL A 17 -0.02 -2.54 -8.10
C VAL A 17 0.93 -3.68 -7.76
N THR A 18 2.07 -3.75 -8.43
CA THR A 18 3.12 -4.72 -8.13
C THR A 18 4.44 -3.98 -7.91
N VAL A 19 5.08 -4.21 -6.78
CA VAL A 19 6.42 -3.67 -6.48
C VAL A 19 7.42 -4.81 -6.59
N ASN A 20 8.22 -4.78 -7.66
CA ASN A 20 9.18 -5.83 -7.98
C ASN A 20 10.54 -5.67 -7.26
N GLY A 21 10.77 -4.55 -6.57
CA GLY A 21 12.00 -4.26 -5.84
C GLY A 21 11.89 -4.45 -4.32
N ASN A 22 13.02 -4.59 -3.66
CA ASN A 22 13.11 -4.67 -2.19
C ASN A 22 13.35 -3.31 -1.52
N LYS A 23 13.84 -2.30 -2.27
CA LYS A 23 14.33 -0.99 -1.77
C LYS A 23 13.23 0.05 -1.49
N LEU A 24 11.94 -0.29 -1.60
CA LEU A 24 10.85 0.63 -1.26
C LEU A 24 10.86 0.91 0.25
N LYS A 25 11.11 2.16 0.63
CA LYS A 25 11.22 2.60 2.03
C LYS A 25 9.97 3.36 2.49
N THR A 26 9.34 4.11 1.60
CA THR A 26 8.28 5.06 1.96
C THR A 26 7.15 5.05 0.95
N ILE A 27 5.91 5.07 1.46
CA ILE A 27 4.69 5.38 0.71
C ILE A 27 4.18 6.72 1.22
N GLY A 28 4.05 7.71 0.35
CA GLY A 28 3.69 9.08 0.70
C GLY A 28 2.25 9.25 1.16
N LYS A 29 1.95 10.44 1.72
CA LYS A 29 0.58 10.86 2.04
C LYS A 29 -0.28 10.80 0.78
N ASN A 30 -1.49 10.26 0.90
CA ASN A 30 -2.47 10.14 -0.20
C ASN A 30 -1.98 9.42 -1.46
N ALA A 31 -0.89 8.64 -1.40
CA ALA A 31 -0.25 8.05 -2.58
C ALA A 31 -1.19 7.28 -3.53
N PHE A 32 -2.20 6.59 -3.00
CA PHE A 32 -3.23 5.82 -3.71
C PHE A 32 -4.65 6.26 -3.29
N SER A 33 -4.78 7.52 -2.86
CA SER A 33 -6.07 8.04 -2.40
C SER A 33 -7.05 8.14 -3.56
N GLY A 34 -8.26 7.61 -3.40
CA GLY A 34 -9.30 7.66 -4.43
C GLY A 34 -9.21 6.56 -5.50
N ASP A 35 -8.33 5.57 -5.32
CA ASP A 35 -8.19 4.44 -6.26
C ASP A 35 -9.29 3.39 -6.06
N LYS A 36 -10.52 3.76 -6.44
CA LYS A 36 -11.75 3.01 -6.17
C LYS A 36 -11.71 1.56 -6.66
N LYS A 37 -10.99 1.27 -7.76
CA LYS A 37 -10.90 -0.07 -8.36
C LYS A 37 -9.68 -0.88 -7.91
N LEU A 38 -8.83 -0.35 -7.02
CA LEU A 38 -7.62 -1.06 -6.59
C LEU A 38 -7.98 -2.28 -5.73
N LYS A 39 -7.70 -3.47 -6.25
CA LYS A 39 -8.03 -4.76 -5.61
C LYS A 39 -6.80 -5.50 -5.10
N THR A 40 -5.63 -5.28 -5.69
CA THR A 40 -4.42 -6.02 -5.30
C THR A 40 -3.21 -5.12 -5.21
N ILE A 41 -2.48 -5.20 -4.10
CA ILE A 41 -1.16 -4.61 -3.93
C ILE A 41 -0.19 -5.74 -3.64
N ASN A 42 0.73 -6.03 -4.55
CA ASN A 42 1.73 -7.07 -4.38
C ASN A 42 3.08 -6.47 -4.00
N MET A 43 3.49 -6.70 -2.75
CA MET A 43 4.72 -6.21 -2.13
C MET A 43 5.53 -7.33 -1.48
N LYS A 44 5.36 -8.60 -1.92
CA LYS A 44 6.09 -9.76 -1.37
C LYS A 44 7.62 -9.60 -1.41
N LYS A 45 8.16 -8.82 -2.35
CA LYS A 45 9.61 -8.56 -2.46
C LYS A 45 10.10 -7.38 -1.60
N VAL A 46 9.20 -6.57 -1.04
CA VAL A 46 9.54 -5.35 -0.29
C VAL A 46 10.00 -5.69 1.13
N LYS A 47 11.28 -5.50 1.43
CA LYS A 47 11.87 -5.85 2.75
C LYS A 47 12.11 -4.65 3.67
N PHE A 48 12.17 -3.44 3.11
CA PHE A 48 12.64 -2.24 3.82
C PHE A 48 11.59 -1.14 3.97
N LEU A 49 10.28 -1.47 3.90
CA LEU A 49 9.23 -0.47 4.08
C LEU A 49 9.23 0.01 5.54
N LYS A 50 9.46 1.30 5.73
CA LYS A 50 9.53 1.95 7.04
C LYS A 50 8.31 2.82 7.31
N THR A 51 7.81 3.52 6.28
CA THR A 51 6.79 4.56 6.47
C THR A 51 5.68 4.44 5.44
N VAL A 52 4.44 4.55 5.92
CA VAL A 52 3.23 4.73 5.11
C VAL A 52 2.53 5.99 5.58
N GLY A 53 2.36 6.94 4.68
CA GLY A 53 1.80 8.26 4.97
C GLY A 53 0.32 8.20 5.31
N LYS A 54 -0.14 9.22 6.04
CA LYS A 54 -1.56 9.38 6.40
C LYS A 54 -2.43 9.33 5.13
N SER A 55 -3.54 8.60 5.20
CA SER A 55 -4.51 8.51 4.11
C SER A 55 -3.93 8.01 2.77
N ALA A 56 -2.76 7.36 2.77
CA ALA A 56 -2.14 6.80 1.57
C ALA A 56 -3.09 5.91 0.76
N PHE A 57 -4.07 5.27 1.40
CA PHE A 57 -5.04 4.37 0.80
C PHE A 57 -6.48 4.80 1.11
N LYS A 58 -6.74 6.09 1.32
CA LYS A 58 -8.10 6.58 1.58
C LYS A 58 -8.97 6.38 0.33
N GLY A 59 -10.19 5.88 0.51
CA GLY A 59 -11.15 5.75 -0.60
C GLY A 59 -10.84 4.64 -1.61
N ILE A 60 -9.93 3.71 -1.31
CA ILE A 60 -9.73 2.50 -2.14
C ILE A 60 -10.83 1.47 -1.89
N SER A 61 -10.97 0.50 -2.80
CA SER A 61 -11.93 -0.61 -2.65
C SER A 61 -11.83 -1.27 -1.29
N LYS A 62 -12.95 -1.60 -0.63
CA LYS A 62 -12.99 -2.40 0.62
C LYS A 62 -12.54 -3.86 0.44
N LYS A 63 -12.40 -4.32 -0.81
CA LYS A 63 -11.94 -5.68 -1.16
C LYS A 63 -10.44 -5.79 -1.50
N VAL A 64 -9.68 -4.67 -1.46
CA VAL A 64 -8.20 -4.70 -1.60
C VAL A 64 -7.56 -5.74 -0.70
N THR A 65 -6.60 -6.46 -1.26
CA THR A 65 -5.69 -7.37 -0.56
C THR A 65 -4.25 -6.89 -0.79
N VAL A 66 -3.47 -6.78 0.28
CA VAL A 66 -2.05 -6.44 0.22
C VAL A 66 -1.23 -7.67 0.53
N LYS A 67 -0.43 -8.14 -0.42
CA LYS A 67 0.47 -9.29 -0.24
C LYS A 67 1.83 -8.79 0.20
N VAL A 68 2.30 -9.21 1.37
CA VAL A 68 3.57 -8.75 1.97
C VAL A 68 4.50 -9.93 2.24
N PRO A 69 5.80 -9.71 2.54
CA PRO A 69 6.65 -10.81 2.97
C PRO A 69 6.19 -11.32 4.34
N GLY A 70 6.07 -12.65 4.49
CA GLY A 70 5.58 -13.29 5.72
C GLY A 70 6.34 -12.82 6.97
N ALA A 71 7.67 -12.78 6.90
CA ALA A 71 8.55 -12.32 7.98
C ALA A 71 8.31 -10.87 8.45
N LYS A 72 7.68 -10.02 7.63
CA LYS A 72 7.41 -8.60 7.95
C LYS A 72 5.91 -8.31 8.09
N LYS A 73 5.06 -9.33 8.05
CA LYS A 73 3.59 -9.19 8.05
C LYS A 73 3.07 -8.40 9.25
N ALA A 74 3.56 -8.69 10.46
CA ALA A 74 3.16 -7.99 11.68
C ALA A 74 3.54 -6.50 11.65
N ALA A 75 4.78 -6.17 11.26
CA ALA A 75 5.24 -4.79 11.12
C ALA A 75 4.43 -4.03 10.07
N TYR A 76 4.22 -4.64 8.90
CA TYR A 76 3.51 -3.99 7.80
C TYR A 76 2.03 -3.79 8.10
N LYS A 77 1.37 -4.71 8.83
CA LYS A 77 -0.01 -4.49 9.32
C LYS A 77 -0.15 -3.15 10.05
N ARG A 78 0.80 -2.80 10.93
CA ARG A 78 0.79 -1.52 11.66
C ARG A 78 0.97 -0.32 10.72
N LEU A 79 1.88 -0.41 9.77
CA LEU A 79 2.14 0.65 8.78
C LEU A 79 0.93 0.89 7.87
N PHE A 80 0.37 -0.18 7.30
CA PHE A 80 -0.78 -0.08 6.40
C PHE A 80 -2.06 0.37 7.12
N LYS A 81 -2.22 0.06 8.41
CA LYS A 81 -3.30 0.61 9.24
C LYS A 81 -3.24 2.14 9.30
N LYS A 82 -2.05 2.73 9.48
CA LYS A 82 -1.85 4.20 9.42
C LYS A 82 -2.19 4.79 8.04
N GLY A 83 -1.97 4.01 6.98
CA GLY A 83 -2.30 4.38 5.61
C GLY A 83 -3.78 4.27 5.23
N GLY A 84 -4.61 3.60 6.05
CA GLY A 84 -6.05 3.41 5.78
C GLY A 84 -6.44 2.00 5.30
N ILE A 85 -5.55 1.01 5.41
CA ILE A 85 -5.88 -0.40 5.11
C ILE A 85 -5.98 -1.20 6.41
N ALA A 86 -7.11 -1.88 6.62
CA ALA A 86 -7.31 -2.74 7.78
C ALA A 86 -6.35 -3.95 7.79
N ALA A 87 -5.90 -4.34 8.97
CA ALA A 87 -4.86 -5.37 9.15
C ALA A 87 -5.26 -6.76 8.65
N ASN A 88 -6.56 -7.09 8.64
CA ASN A 88 -7.11 -8.35 8.09
C ASN A 88 -6.97 -8.46 6.56
N ARG A 89 -6.63 -7.35 5.88
CA ARG A 89 -6.47 -7.29 4.42
C ARG A 89 -5.01 -7.43 3.99
N ILE A 90 -4.10 -7.54 4.97
CA ILE A 90 -2.67 -7.73 4.78
C ILE A 90 -2.38 -9.23 4.89
N LYS A 91 -2.06 -9.86 3.75
CA LYS A 91 -1.82 -11.29 3.60
C LYS A 91 -0.34 -11.60 3.49
#